data_AF-A0A9Q3YJQ4-F1
#
_entry.id   AF-A0A9Q3YJQ4-F1
#
_cell.length_a   1.000
_cell.length_b   1.000
_cell.length_c   1.000
_cell.angle_alpha   90.00
_cell.angle_beta   90.00
_cell.angle_gamma   90.00
#
_symmetry.space_group_name_H-M   'P 1'
#
loop_
_entity.id
_entity.type
_entity.pdbx_description
1 polymer ?
#
loop_
_entity_poly.entity_id
_entity_poly.type
_entity_poly.pdbx_seq_one_letter_code
_entity_poly.pdbx_strand_id
1 'polypeptide(L)'
;MGALLSMGLTGCANHEPVGNGEYLELAAINVQYQDLSTFTPTTVTRTDTTIHTQTPQAVYSFTIKQGERYQAALKRWLAQMGYHNVAWSLTDEHAALLDETNPTRITYRGSFKKAVSQFSDKLGLPLNLIHDQRAGVMGIYDFIGQARITHVSGNSLKQVVQHLVENYGLRWDSDNGFSRSWLAADDYEFGADYYLLTERDDIDMALSTVLEDYPVHASIVGSTGQVIIQENIK
;
A
#
# COMPACT_ATOMS: atom_id res chain seq x y z
N MET A 1 15.65 65.70 57.63
CA MET A 1 14.32 65.67 58.28
C MET A 1 13.46 64.73 57.46
N GLY A 2 13.00 63.58 57.91
CA GLY A 2 13.05 62.92 59.21
C GLY A 2 12.31 61.58 59.06
N ALA A 3 12.72 60.61 59.90
CA ALA A 3 12.01 59.45 60.42
C ALA A 3 11.35 58.45 59.42
N LEU A 4 11.71 57.16 59.34
CA LEU A 4 11.84 56.06 60.32
C LEU A 4 10.57 55.20 60.48
N LEU A 5 10.85 53.89 60.59
CA LEU A 5 10.08 52.79 61.19
C LEU A 5 8.94 52.17 60.36
N SER A 6 8.69 50.86 60.36
CA SER A 6 9.40 49.63 60.77
C SER A 6 8.38 48.48 60.70
N MET A 7 8.86 47.26 60.40
CA MET A 7 8.32 45.94 60.86
C MET A 7 6.90 45.54 60.38
N GLY A 8 6.61 44.30 60.00
CA GLY A 8 7.32 43.03 60.07
C GLY A 8 6.32 41.89 59.80
N LEU A 9 6.82 40.66 59.95
CA LEU A 9 6.11 39.36 59.99
C LEU A 9 5.92 38.60 58.66
N THR A 10 6.93 37.76 58.42
CA THR A 10 6.85 36.34 58.06
C THR A 10 5.47 35.67 58.08
N GLY A 11 5.20 34.94 56.99
CA GLY A 11 4.29 33.79 56.96
C GLY A 11 4.71 32.84 55.84
N CYS A 12 5.52 31.83 56.17
CA CYS A 12 5.72 30.67 55.30
C CYS A 12 4.47 29.78 55.40
N ALA A 13 3.91 29.40 54.26
CA ALA A 13 3.13 28.17 54.17
C ALA A 13 3.51 27.50 52.85
N ASN A 14 4.38 26.49 52.95
CA ASN A 14 4.59 25.51 51.90
C ASN A 14 3.27 24.77 51.66
N HIS A 15 2.77 24.84 50.43
CA HIS A 15 2.01 23.75 49.86
C HIS A 15 2.34 23.68 48.37
N GLU A 16 3.29 22.82 48.02
CA GLU A 16 3.33 22.27 46.67
C GLU A 16 2.31 21.12 46.62
N PRO A 17 1.40 21.18 45.65
CA PRO A 17 1.20 20.02 44.82
C PRO A 17 1.34 20.40 43.34
N VAL A 18 2.19 19.63 42.68
CA VAL A 18 2.44 19.54 41.24
C VAL A 18 1.12 19.50 40.44
N GLY A 19 1.00 20.36 39.44
CA GLY A 19 -0.07 20.34 38.46
C GLY A 19 0.40 20.91 37.13
N ASN A 20 0.54 20.05 36.12
CA ASN A 20 0.92 20.40 34.76
C ASN A 20 -0.15 21.31 34.14
N GLY A 21 0.12 22.62 34.07
CA GLY A 21 -0.75 23.59 33.42
C GLY A 21 -0.31 23.83 31.98
N GLU A 22 -1.03 23.22 31.05
CA GLU A 22 -0.93 23.49 29.62
C GLU A 22 -1.23 24.98 29.34
N TYR A 23 -0.38 25.61 28.52
CA TYR A 23 -0.65 26.95 28.00
C TYR A 23 -1.82 26.88 27.02
N LEU A 24 -2.99 27.36 27.44
CA LEU A 24 -4.09 27.64 26.53
C LEU A 24 -3.92 29.06 25.99
N GLU A 25 -3.42 29.20 24.77
CA GLU A 25 -3.57 30.46 24.04
C GLU A 25 -5.05 30.65 23.69
N LEU A 26 -5.66 31.68 24.29
CA LEU A 26 -7.01 32.10 23.96
C LEU A 26 -7.01 32.68 22.53
N ALA A 27 -7.60 31.96 21.59
CA ALA A 27 -7.95 32.51 20.29
C ALA A 27 -8.86 33.73 20.49
N ALA A 28 -8.51 34.86 19.85
CA ALA A 28 -9.15 36.15 20.03
C ALA A 28 -10.69 36.06 19.91
N ILE A 29 -11.38 36.33 21.02
CA ILE A 29 -12.84 36.46 21.04
C ILE A 29 -13.17 37.91 20.65
N ASN A 30 -13.77 38.10 19.48
CA ASN A 30 -14.41 39.37 19.14
C ASN A 30 -15.66 39.53 20.03
N VAL A 31 -15.55 40.37 21.06
CA VAL A 31 -16.68 40.71 21.93
C VAL A 31 -17.46 41.84 21.28
N GLN A 32 -18.61 41.53 20.68
CA GLN A 32 -19.64 42.52 20.41
C GLN A 32 -20.55 42.62 21.63
N TYR A 33 -20.64 43.80 22.24
CA TYR A 33 -21.57 44.06 23.32
C TYR A 33 -22.99 44.17 22.74
N GLN A 34 -23.87 43.26 23.13
CA GLN A 34 -25.30 43.30 22.78
C GLN A 34 -26.12 43.36 24.07
N ASP A 35 -26.98 44.38 24.15
CA ASP A 35 -27.89 44.68 25.26
C ASP A 35 -28.81 43.48 25.58
N LEU A 36 -28.84 43.04 26.85
CA LEU A 36 -29.50 41.80 27.30
C LEU A 36 -30.90 42.03 27.89
N SER A 37 -31.60 43.09 27.49
CA SER A 37 -32.94 43.40 27.99
C SER A 37 -34.04 42.71 27.19
N THR A 38 -34.09 41.37 27.22
CA THR A 38 -35.30 40.52 27.20
C THR A 38 -34.89 39.05 27.03
N PHE A 39 -35.00 38.27 28.10
CA PHE A 39 -34.74 36.83 28.05
C PHE A 39 -35.86 36.10 27.31
N THR A 40 -35.73 35.93 25.99
CA THR A 40 -36.36 34.80 25.30
C THR A 40 -35.50 33.56 25.52
N PRO A 41 -36.05 32.42 25.97
CA PRO A 41 -35.27 31.20 26.12
C PRO A 41 -34.81 30.73 24.73
N THR A 42 -33.53 30.95 24.44
CA THR A 42 -32.88 30.41 23.25
C THR A 42 -32.84 28.89 23.38
N THR A 43 -33.51 28.16 22.50
CA THR A 43 -33.30 26.72 22.35
C THR A 43 -31.87 26.51 21.88
N VAL A 44 -31.02 26.03 22.78
CA VAL A 44 -29.66 25.62 22.44
C VAL A 44 -29.79 24.31 21.67
N THR A 45 -29.74 24.38 20.34
CA THR A 45 -29.44 23.20 19.53
C THR A 45 -28.01 22.81 19.85
N ARG A 46 -27.85 21.84 20.74
CA ARG A 46 -26.56 21.24 21.06
C ARG A 46 -26.11 20.50 19.81
N THR A 47 -25.11 21.04 19.11
CA THR A 47 -24.35 20.22 18.18
C THR A 47 -23.60 19.22 19.04
N ASP A 48 -24.09 17.99 19.11
CA ASP A 48 -23.32 16.86 19.61
C ASP A 48 -22.18 16.63 18.61
N THR A 49 -21.16 17.48 18.66
CA THR A 49 -19.88 17.18 18.06
C THR A 49 -19.30 16.09 18.94
N THR A 50 -19.57 14.83 18.58
CA THR A 50 -18.73 13.72 18.98
C THR A 50 -17.32 14.11 18.57
N ILE A 51 -16.53 14.61 19.53
CA ILE A 51 -15.08 14.64 19.39
C ILE A 51 -14.74 13.15 19.27
N HIS A 52 -14.56 12.69 18.03
CA HIS A 52 -13.89 11.44 17.78
C HIS A 52 -12.48 11.63 18.36
N THR A 53 -12.29 11.19 19.60
CA THR A 53 -10.99 10.90 20.15
C THR A 53 -10.31 10.00 19.13
N GLN A 54 -9.41 10.57 18.33
CA GLN A 54 -8.55 9.77 17.46
C GLN A 54 -7.78 8.85 18.39
N THR A 55 -8.15 7.57 18.37
CA THR A 55 -7.41 6.51 19.04
C THR A 55 -5.94 6.69 18.70
N PRO A 56 -5.01 6.67 19.67
CA PRO A 56 -3.59 6.80 19.39
C PRO A 56 -3.23 5.80 18.29
N GLN A 57 -2.84 6.29 17.12
CA GLN A 57 -2.42 5.41 16.04
C GLN A 57 -1.27 4.56 16.57
N ALA A 58 -1.42 3.23 16.50
CA ALA A 58 -0.36 2.32 16.90
C ALA A 58 0.92 2.71 16.17
N VAL A 59 1.96 3.10 16.94
CA VAL A 59 3.25 3.47 16.37
C VAL A 59 3.97 2.17 16.02
N TYR A 60 3.89 1.76 14.75
CA TYR A 60 4.63 0.60 14.28
C TYR A 60 6.12 0.92 14.14
N SER A 61 6.94 -0.11 14.32
CA SER A 61 8.38 -0.07 14.06
C SER A 61 8.76 -1.16 13.07
N PHE A 62 9.39 -0.76 11.98
CA PHE A 62 9.82 -1.62 10.88
C PHE A 62 11.35 -1.64 10.87
N THR A 63 11.92 -2.76 11.31
CA THR A 63 13.38 -2.91 11.46
C THR A 63 13.92 -3.81 10.35
N ILE A 64 15.04 -3.42 9.75
CA ILE A 64 15.93 -4.28 8.94
C ILE A 64 17.05 -4.74 9.87
N LYS A 65 17.20 -6.06 10.02
CA LYS A 65 18.26 -6.64 10.86
C LYS A 65 19.59 -6.55 10.12
N GLN A 66 20.67 -6.55 10.89
CA GLN A 66 22.02 -6.67 10.34
C GLN A 66 22.16 -8.00 9.59
N GLY A 67 22.68 -7.95 8.36
CA GLY A 67 22.85 -9.09 7.47
C GLY A 67 21.56 -9.61 6.82
N GLU A 68 20.42 -8.96 7.05
CA GLU A 68 19.14 -9.37 6.44
C GLU A 68 19.04 -8.82 5.01
N ARG A 69 18.54 -9.65 4.09
CA ARG A 69 18.19 -9.22 2.73
C ARG A 69 17.05 -8.22 2.77
N TYR A 70 17.11 -7.18 1.94
CA TYR A 70 16.08 -6.16 1.93
C TYR A 70 14.69 -6.73 1.56
N GLN A 71 14.63 -7.62 0.58
CA GLN A 71 13.40 -8.32 0.20
C GLN A 71 12.81 -9.12 1.37
N ALA A 72 13.64 -9.78 2.17
CA ALA A 72 13.21 -10.55 3.33
C ALA A 72 12.65 -9.65 4.45
N ALA A 73 13.27 -8.50 4.68
CA ALA A 73 12.76 -7.50 5.62
C ALA A 73 11.39 -6.98 5.19
N LEU A 74 11.21 -6.66 3.89
CA LEU A 74 9.95 -6.15 3.35
C LEU A 74 8.84 -7.20 3.41
N LYS A 75 9.11 -8.46 3.04
CA LYS A 75 8.19 -9.59 3.23
C LYS A 75 7.75 -9.74 4.69
N ARG A 76 8.69 -9.64 5.63
CA ARG A 76 8.40 -9.72 7.06
C ARG A 76 7.55 -8.54 7.56
N TRP A 77 7.79 -7.33 7.06
CA TRP A 77 6.98 -6.16 7.40
C TRP A 77 5.55 -6.30 6.88
N LEU A 78 5.37 -6.83 5.66
CA LEU A 78 4.06 -7.13 5.09
C LEU A 78 3.32 -8.18 5.93
N ALA A 79 4.01 -9.25 6.34
CA ALA A 79 3.44 -10.26 7.24
C ALA A 79 3.01 -9.68 8.60
N GLN A 80 3.77 -8.73 9.16
CA GLN A 80 3.39 -8.00 10.38
C GLN A 80 2.09 -7.19 10.20
N MET A 81 1.79 -6.77 8.98
CA MET A 81 0.56 -6.07 8.63
C MET A 81 -0.60 -7.01 8.24
N GLY A 82 -0.39 -8.33 8.29
CA GLY A 82 -1.39 -9.35 7.94
C GLY A 82 -1.41 -9.79 6.48
N TYR A 83 -0.42 -9.37 5.68
CA TYR A 83 -0.33 -9.75 4.27
C TYR A 83 0.62 -10.94 4.10
N HIS A 84 0.07 -12.08 3.70
CA HIS A 84 0.83 -13.33 3.53
C HIS A 84 1.23 -13.61 2.09
N ASN A 85 0.47 -13.08 1.13
CA ASN A 85 0.73 -13.23 -0.30
C ASN A 85 1.28 -11.92 -0.85
N VAL A 86 2.39 -12.02 -1.59
CA VAL A 86 3.06 -10.85 -2.16
C VAL A 86 3.42 -11.13 -3.62
N ALA A 87 2.86 -10.33 -4.52
CA ALA A 87 3.20 -10.33 -5.94
C ALA A 87 4.29 -9.27 -6.19
N TRP A 88 5.30 -9.61 -6.97
CA TRP A 88 6.44 -8.74 -7.27
C TRP A 88 6.51 -8.48 -8.77
N SER A 89 6.78 -7.25 -9.16
CA SER A 89 7.03 -6.86 -10.55
C SER A 89 8.08 -5.77 -10.55
N LEU A 90 9.34 -6.19 -10.63
CA LEU A 90 10.50 -5.32 -10.53
C LEU A 90 11.41 -5.58 -11.72
N THR A 91 12.08 -4.53 -12.19
CA THR A 91 13.22 -4.67 -13.09
C THR A 91 14.32 -5.50 -12.44
N ASP A 92 15.13 -6.19 -13.26
CA ASP A 92 16.23 -7.03 -12.76
C ASP A 92 17.22 -6.25 -11.89
N GLU A 93 17.49 -5.00 -12.23
CA GLU A 93 18.33 -4.09 -11.45
C GLU A 93 17.77 -3.87 -10.04
N HIS A 94 16.48 -3.54 -9.96
CA HIS A 94 15.79 -3.27 -8.70
C HIS A 94 15.57 -4.55 -7.87
N ALA A 95 15.33 -5.69 -8.52
CA ALA A 95 15.27 -6.99 -7.87
C ALA A 95 16.62 -7.37 -7.24
N ALA A 96 17.73 -7.16 -7.98
CA ALA A 96 19.08 -7.40 -7.48
C ALA A 96 19.41 -6.52 -6.27
N LEU A 97 19.01 -5.25 -6.29
CA LEU A 97 19.18 -4.34 -5.14
C LEU A 97 18.41 -4.84 -3.91
N LEU A 98 17.19 -5.35 -4.06
CA LEU A 98 16.43 -5.92 -2.94
C LEU A 98 17.03 -7.23 -2.42
N ASP A 99 17.80 -7.91 -3.25
CA ASP A 99 18.46 -9.16 -2.91
C ASP A 99 19.75 -8.97 -2.10
N GLU A 100 20.29 -7.75 -2.07
CA GLU A 100 21.41 -7.35 -1.23
C GLU A 100 21.07 -7.39 0.27
N THR A 101 22.13 -7.44 1.11
CA THR A 101 22.01 -7.45 2.56
C THR A 101 22.42 -6.13 3.17
N ASN A 102 21.76 -5.75 4.26
CA ASN A 102 22.09 -4.53 4.98
C ASN A 102 23.17 -4.81 6.05
N PRO A 103 24.35 -4.16 6.02
CA PRO A 103 25.43 -4.42 6.98
C PRO A 103 25.14 -3.90 8.39
N THR A 104 24.11 -3.07 8.56
CA THR A 104 23.77 -2.43 9.85
C THR A 104 22.32 -2.66 10.20
N ARG A 105 21.93 -2.42 11.46
CA ARG A 105 20.51 -2.40 11.83
C ARG A 105 19.91 -1.04 11.46
N ILE A 106 18.76 -1.03 10.77
CA ILE A 106 18.00 0.19 10.48
C ILE A 106 16.57 0.02 11.01
N THR A 107 16.01 1.06 11.64
CA THR A 107 14.63 1.04 12.12
C THR A 107 13.88 2.27 11.61
N TYR A 108 12.75 2.03 10.95
CA TYR A 108 11.78 3.04 10.54
C TYR A 108 10.59 3.02 11.51
N ARG A 109 10.09 4.20 11.90
CA ARG A 109 8.97 4.34 12.84
C ARG A 109 7.80 5.06 12.18
N GLY A 110 6.58 4.66 12.52
CA GLY A 110 5.35 5.27 12.02
C GLY A 110 4.50 4.28 11.23
N SER A 111 3.77 4.77 10.24
CA SER A 111 2.93 3.91 9.40
C SER A 111 3.76 3.06 8.43
N PHE A 112 3.19 1.93 7.99
CA PHE A 112 3.81 1.06 6.99
C PHE A 112 4.17 1.82 5.71
N LYS A 113 3.23 2.63 5.18
CA LYS A 113 3.47 3.47 4.00
C LYS A 113 4.67 4.40 4.16
N LYS A 114 4.82 5.02 5.34
CA LYS A 114 5.96 5.90 5.64
C LYS A 114 7.27 5.10 5.68
N ALA A 115 7.28 3.94 6.32
CA ALA A 115 8.46 3.08 6.39
C ALA A 115 8.91 2.61 5.00
N VAL A 116 7.97 2.19 4.14
CA VAL A 116 8.28 1.79 2.75
C VAL A 116 8.79 2.97 1.93
N SER A 117 8.19 4.15 2.04
CA SER A 117 8.69 5.36 1.36
C SER A 117 10.11 5.73 1.79
N GLN A 118 10.40 5.75 3.10
CA GLN A 118 11.76 6.04 3.58
C GLN A 118 12.78 4.98 3.16
N PHE A 119 12.36 3.73 3.11
CA PHE A 119 13.18 2.61 2.64
C PHE A 119 13.48 2.71 1.14
N SER A 120 12.45 3.02 0.35
CA SER A 120 12.50 3.29 -1.09
C SER A 120 13.45 4.45 -1.41
N ASP A 121 13.30 5.59 -0.71
CA ASP A 121 14.18 6.76 -0.86
C ASP A 121 15.64 6.43 -0.53
N LYS A 122 15.88 5.63 0.52
CA LYS A 122 17.24 5.24 0.92
C LYS A 122 17.95 4.38 -0.13
N LEU A 123 17.22 3.49 -0.80
CA LEU A 123 17.78 2.63 -1.84
C LEU A 123 17.77 3.29 -3.22
N GLY A 124 17.12 4.45 -3.39
CA GLY A 124 16.93 5.07 -4.70
C GLY A 124 16.01 4.25 -5.60
N LEU A 125 15.08 3.50 -5.01
CA LEU A 125 14.28 2.46 -5.67
C LEU A 125 12.80 2.87 -5.64
N PRO A 126 12.11 3.12 -6.77
CA PRO A 126 10.76 3.68 -6.78
C PRO A 126 9.69 2.63 -6.44
N LEU A 127 9.56 2.25 -5.17
CA LEU A 127 8.61 1.22 -4.74
C LEU A 127 7.19 1.74 -4.66
N ASN A 128 6.32 1.16 -5.49
CA ASN A 128 4.89 1.34 -5.44
C ASN A 128 4.21 0.13 -4.81
N LEU A 129 3.08 0.37 -4.15
CA LEU A 129 2.30 -0.65 -3.46
C LEU A 129 0.85 -0.61 -3.96
N ILE A 130 0.31 -1.79 -4.28
CA ILE A 130 -1.13 -1.98 -4.44
C ILE A 130 -1.61 -3.13 -3.56
N HIS A 131 -2.90 -3.11 -3.21
CA HIS A 131 -3.53 -4.14 -2.40
C HIS A 131 -4.78 -4.64 -3.11
N ASP A 132 -4.82 -5.93 -3.42
CA ASP A 132 -6.06 -6.61 -3.77
C ASP A 132 -6.75 -7.08 -2.49
N GLN A 133 -7.78 -6.35 -2.07
CA GLN A 133 -8.55 -6.66 -0.86
C GLN A 133 -9.31 -7.98 -0.95
N ARG A 134 -9.70 -8.41 -2.15
CA ARG A 134 -10.48 -9.65 -2.34
C ARG A 134 -9.58 -10.87 -2.23
N ALA A 135 -8.41 -10.80 -2.85
CA ALA A 135 -7.42 -11.87 -2.81
C ALA A 135 -6.54 -11.83 -1.55
N GLY A 136 -6.49 -10.72 -0.83
CA GLY A 136 -5.61 -10.53 0.33
C GLY A 136 -4.13 -10.48 -0.06
N VAL A 137 -3.82 -9.89 -1.22
CA VAL A 137 -2.48 -9.89 -1.83
C VAL A 137 -1.94 -8.47 -1.92
N MET A 138 -0.68 -8.31 -1.52
CA MET A 138 0.06 -7.06 -1.72
C MET A 138 0.92 -7.15 -2.98
N GLY A 139 0.79 -6.18 -3.86
CA GLY A 139 1.66 -6.01 -5.02
C GLY A 139 2.76 -5.00 -4.73
N ILE A 140 3.99 -5.32 -5.09
CA ILE A 140 5.15 -4.43 -5.03
C ILE A 140 5.73 -4.29 -6.44
N TYR A 141 5.82 -3.07 -6.94
CA TYR A 141 6.31 -2.79 -8.29
C TYR A 141 7.09 -1.49 -8.42
N ASP A 142 7.83 -1.33 -9.51
CA ASP A 142 8.72 -0.19 -9.78
C ASP A 142 8.40 0.61 -11.07
N PHE A 143 7.48 0.12 -11.91
CA PHE A 143 7.05 0.82 -13.12
C PHE A 143 6.10 2.00 -12.84
N ILE A 144 5.95 2.86 -13.84
CA ILE A 144 5.05 4.02 -13.80
C ILE A 144 3.69 3.60 -14.35
N GLY A 145 2.63 3.79 -13.58
CA GLY A 145 1.27 3.57 -14.06
C GLY A 145 0.39 2.89 -13.02
N GLN A 146 -0.77 2.43 -13.49
CA GLN A 146 -1.65 1.61 -12.68
C GLN A 146 -1.21 0.16 -12.80
N ALA A 147 -1.09 -0.51 -11.66
CA ALA A 147 -0.78 -1.94 -11.62
C ALA A 147 -2.06 -2.78 -11.46
N ARG A 148 -2.00 -4.03 -11.90
CA ARG A 148 -3.04 -5.04 -11.73
C ARG A 148 -2.43 -6.31 -11.15
N ILE A 149 -3.10 -6.90 -10.17
CA ILE A 149 -2.81 -8.26 -9.69
C ILE A 149 -3.78 -9.21 -10.39
N THR A 150 -3.25 -10.26 -10.99
CA THR A 150 -4.02 -11.33 -11.61
C THR A 150 -3.69 -12.64 -10.92
N HIS A 151 -4.71 -13.38 -10.50
CA HIS A 151 -4.53 -14.73 -9.98
C HIS A 151 -4.37 -15.71 -11.15
N VAL A 152 -3.23 -16.40 -11.20
CA VAL A 152 -2.91 -17.38 -12.23
C VAL A 152 -3.09 -18.76 -11.64
N SER A 153 -4.17 -19.43 -12.04
CA SER A 153 -4.50 -20.80 -11.63
C SER A 153 -5.38 -21.49 -12.66
N GLY A 154 -5.26 -22.82 -12.73
CA GLY A 154 -6.00 -23.66 -13.66
C GLY A 154 -5.38 -25.04 -13.77
N ASN A 155 -6.06 -25.96 -14.46
CA ASN A 155 -5.57 -27.34 -14.65
C ASN A 155 -4.84 -27.53 -15.99
N SER A 156 -4.95 -26.56 -16.90
CA SER A 156 -4.26 -26.58 -18.20
C SER A 156 -3.86 -25.19 -18.65
N LEU A 157 -2.81 -25.11 -19.48
CA LEU A 157 -2.30 -23.85 -19.98
C LEU A 157 -3.36 -23.10 -20.79
N LYS A 158 -4.13 -23.83 -21.62
CA LYS A 158 -5.23 -23.24 -22.38
C LYS A 158 -6.26 -22.56 -21.49
N GLN A 159 -6.63 -23.19 -20.38
CA GLN A 159 -7.59 -22.62 -19.43
C GLN A 159 -7.02 -21.36 -18.76
N VAL A 160 -5.76 -21.42 -18.32
CA VAL A 160 -5.09 -20.28 -17.67
C VAL A 160 -5.01 -19.09 -18.60
N VAL A 161 -4.57 -19.31 -19.85
CA VAL A 161 -4.46 -18.26 -20.85
C VAL A 161 -5.84 -17.70 -21.19
N GLN A 162 -6.87 -18.54 -21.33
CA GLN A 162 -8.23 -18.07 -21.54
C GLN A 162 -8.68 -17.10 -20.44
N HIS A 163 -8.54 -17.50 -19.16
CA HIS A 163 -8.92 -16.64 -18.04
C HIS A 163 -8.11 -15.34 -18.01
N LEU A 164 -6.83 -15.41 -18.35
CA LEU A 164 -5.97 -14.24 -18.43
C LEU A 164 -6.47 -13.27 -19.52
N VAL A 165 -6.72 -13.77 -20.73
CA VAL A 165 -7.21 -12.97 -21.87
C VAL A 165 -8.54 -12.30 -21.55
N GLU A 166 -9.49 -13.05 -20.99
CA GLU A 166 -10.80 -12.53 -20.59
C GLU A 166 -10.68 -11.49 -19.46
N ASN A 167 -9.79 -11.68 -18.50
CA ASN A 167 -9.54 -10.73 -17.41
C ASN A 167 -8.99 -9.39 -17.94
N TYR A 168 -8.16 -9.41 -18.98
CA TYR A 168 -7.65 -8.19 -19.64
C TYR A 168 -8.67 -7.58 -20.62
N GLY A 169 -9.87 -8.16 -20.74
CA GLY A 169 -10.94 -7.67 -21.61
C GLY A 169 -10.69 -7.92 -23.09
N LEU A 170 -9.79 -8.83 -23.42
CA LEU A 170 -9.51 -9.26 -24.79
C LEU A 170 -10.40 -10.42 -25.19
N ARG A 171 -10.45 -10.67 -26.51
CA ARG A 171 -11.31 -11.70 -27.08
C ARG A 171 -10.61 -13.05 -27.10
N TRP A 172 -11.28 -14.04 -26.52
CA TRP A 172 -10.93 -15.44 -26.61
C TRP A 172 -12.04 -16.22 -27.32
N ASP A 173 -11.69 -16.94 -28.39
CA ASP A 173 -12.61 -17.81 -29.11
C ASP A 173 -12.29 -19.28 -28.77
N SER A 174 -13.14 -19.90 -27.95
CA SER A 174 -12.97 -21.27 -27.45
C SER A 174 -13.37 -22.37 -28.45
N ASP A 175 -14.04 -21.99 -29.54
CA ASP A 175 -14.55 -22.91 -30.54
C ASP A 175 -13.43 -23.68 -31.24
N ASN A 176 -13.73 -24.85 -31.82
CA ASN A 176 -12.75 -25.62 -32.61
C ASN A 176 -12.66 -25.16 -34.09
N GLY A 177 -13.34 -24.06 -34.43
CA GLY A 177 -13.42 -23.52 -35.78
C GLY A 177 -12.16 -22.79 -36.25
N PHE A 178 -12.25 -22.14 -37.42
CA PHE A 178 -11.14 -21.37 -38.01
C PHE A 178 -10.76 -20.12 -37.21
N SER A 179 -11.69 -19.57 -36.44
CA SER A 179 -11.45 -18.39 -35.60
C SER A 179 -10.97 -18.75 -34.19
N ARG A 180 -10.53 -19.98 -33.94
CA ARG A 180 -10.16 -20.39 -32.58
C ARG A 180 -8.91 -19.68 -32.07
N SER A 181 -8.92 -19.32 -30.80
CA SER A 181 -7.78 -18.69 -30.13
C SER A 181 -6.64 -19.66 -29.81
N TRP A 182 -6.90 -20.97 -29.73
CA TRP A 182 -5.87 -21.98 -29.49
C TRP A 182 -5.52 -22.74 -30.77
N LEU A 183 -4.36 -22.45 -31.35
CA LEU A 183 -3.85 -23.12 -32.56
C LEU A 183 -2.75 -24.16 -32.27
N ALA A 184 -2.16 -24.14 -31.08
CA ALA A 184 -1.19 -25.16 -30.66
C ALA A 184 -1.81 -26.57 -30.65
N ALA A 185 -1.02 -27.59 -30.96
CA ALA A 185 -1.51 -28.96 -31.07
C ALA A 185 -1.89 -29.54 -29.71
N ASP A 186 -1.05 -29.27 -28.70
CA ASP A 186 -1.21 -29.78 -27.34
C ASP A 186 -1.81 -28.73 -26.41
N ASP A 187 -2.55 -29.19 -25.39
CA ASP A 187 -2.86 -28.40 -24.19
C ASP A 187 -1.96 -28.90 -23.06
N TYR A 188 -1.10 -28.02 -22.56
CA TYR A 188 -0.09 -28.39 -21.58
C TYR A 188 -0.70 -28.43 -20.18
N GLU A 189 -0.24 -29.36 -19.36
CA GLU A 189 -0.61 -29.39 -17.94
C GLU A 189 -0.12 -28.12 -17.24
N PHE A 190 -0.98 -27.57 -16.40
CA PHE A 190 -0.66 -26.41 -15.56
C PHE A 190 -1.09 -26.74 -14.14
N GLY A 191 -0.20 -26.49 -13.18
CA GLY A 191 -0.46 -26.78 -11.77
C GLY A 191 0.05 -25.69 -10.81
N ALA A 192 0.56 -24.59 -11.36
CA ALA A 192 1.03 -23.48 -10.55
C ALA A 192 -0.16 -22.65 -10.02
N ASP A 193 -0.02 -22.12 -8.81
CA ASP A 193 -0.97 -21.21 -8.18
C ASP A 193 -0.17 -20.00 -7.66
N TYR A 194 -0.28 -18.88 -8.36
CA TYR A 194 0.47 -17.68 -8.03
C TYR A 194 -0.27 -16.40 -8.46
N TYR A 195 0.23 -15.27 -7.95
CA TYR A 195 -0.28 -13.96 -8.32
C TYR A 195 0.74 -13.25 -9.21
N LEU A 196 0.28 -12.85 -10.38
CA LEU A 196 1.04 -12.07 -11.34
C LEU A 196 0.73 -10.59 -11.15
N LEU A 197 1.76 -9.75 -11.21
CA LEU A 197 1.65 -8.29 -11.12
C LEU A 197 2.20 -7.68 -12.40
N THR A 198 1.36 -6.93 -13.12
CA THR A 198 1.75 -6.21 -14.34
C THR A 198 1.20 -4.80 -14.34
N GLU A 199 1.64 -4.00 -15.30
CA GLU A 199 0.90 -2.80 -15.71
C GLU A 199 -0.54 -3.18 -16.11
N ARG A 200 -1.49 -2.29 -15.84
CA ARG A 200 -2.93 -2.59 -15.88
C ARG A 200 -3.42 -3.13 -17.22
N ASP A 201 -2.83 -2.66 -18.30
CA ASP A 201 -3.23 -2.96 -19.68
C ASP A 201 -2.12 -3.71 -20.45
N ASP A 202 -1.04 -4.11 -19.78
CA ASP A 202 0.07 -4.85 -20.37
C ASP A 202 -0.19 -6.36 -20.32
N ILE A 203 -1.01 -6.81 -21.27
CA ILE A 203 -1.27 -8.24 -21.45
C ILE A 203 -0.08 -8.95 -22.07
N ASP A 204 0.77 -8.25 -22.84
CA ASP A 204 1.93 -8.85 -23.50
C ASP A 204 2.90 -9.39 -22.45
N MET A 205 3.25 -8.58 -21.44
CA MET A 205 4.03 -9.02 -20.29
C MET A 205 3.36 -10.21 -19.58
N ALA A 206 2.04 -10.14 -19.38
CA ALA A 206 1.34 -11.19 -18.67
C ALA A 206 1.35 -12.53 -19.40
N LEU A 207 1.11 -12.51 -20.71
CA LEU A 207 1.17 -13.69 -21.57
C LEU A 207 2.61 -14.20 -21.68
N SER A 208 3.59 -13.32 -21.85
CA SER A 208 5.01 -13.71 -21.88
C SER A 208 5.43 -14.42 -20.61
N THR A 209 5.04 -13.94 -19.42
CA THR A 209 5.37 -14.61 -18.16
C THR A 209 4.68 -15.97 -18.01
N VAL A 210 3.40 -16.08 -18.37
CA VAL A 210 2.67 -17.35 -18.25
C VAL A 210 3.17 -18.40 -19.25
N LEU A 211 3.59 -17.97 -20.44
CA LEU A 211 3.99 -18.85 -21.54
C LEU A 211 5.49 -19.13 -21.59
N GLU A 212 6.31 -18.51 -20.73
CA GLU A 212 7.78 -18.52 -20.80
C GLU A 212 8.40 -19.92 -20.94
N ASP A 213 7.90 -20.88 -20.15
CA ASP A 213 8.41 -22.26 -20.11
C ASP A 213 7.71 -23.21 -21.10
N TYR A 214 6.81 -22.70 -21.93
CA TYR A 214 6.01 -23.49 -22.86
C TYR A 214 6.42 -23.23 -24.31
N PRO A 215 6.36 -24.25 -25.19
CA PRO A 215 6.76 -24.11 -26.59
C PRO A 215 5.68 -23.40 -27.45
N VAL A 216 5.01 -22.41 -26.87
CA VAL A 216 3.96 -21.61 -27.52
C VAL A 216 4.23 -20.13 -27.31
N HIS A 217 3.65 -19.29 -28.16
CA HIS A 217 3.64 -17.85 -28.00
C HIS A 217 2.24 -17.30 -28.27
N ALA A 218 2.00 -16.10 -27.77
CA ALA A 218 0.78 -15.37 -28.04
C ALA A 218 0.98 -14.33 -29.15
N SER A 219 -0.10 -14.04 -29.85
CA SER A 219 -0.21 -12.96 -30.82
C SER A 219 -1.58 -12.31 -30.68
N ILE A 220 -1.64 -10.98 -30.78
CA ILE A 220 -2.89 -10.23 -30.62
C ILE A 220 -3.26 -9.60 -31.96
N VAL A 221 -4.45 -9.94 -32.45
CA VAL A 221 -4.99 -9.33 -33.67
C VAL A 221 -5.48 -7.94 -33.34
N GLY A 222 -4.69 -6.91 -33.67
CA GLY A 222 -4.92 -5.53 -33.22
C GLY A 222 -6.28 -4.91 -33.60
N SER A 223 -6.94 -5.38 -34.66
CA SER A 223 -8.26 -4.87 -35.07
C SER A 223 -9.43 -5.46 -34.28
N THR A 224 -9.27 -6.67 -33.71
CA THR A 224 -10.34 -7.40 -33.02
C THR A 224 -10.06 -7.61 -31.54
N GLY A 225 -8.82 -7.39 -31.10
CA GLY A 225 -8.36 -7.74 -29.75
C GLY A 225 -8.36 -9.25 -29.50
N GLN A 226 -8.40 -10.06 -30.56
CA GLN A 226 -8.37 -11.52 -30.43
C GLN A 226 -6.96 -11.99 -30.11
N VAL A 227 -6.83 -12.79 -29.06
CA VAL A 227 -5.58 -13.45 -28.72
C VAL A 227 -5.52 -14.81 -29.40
N ILE A 228 -4.39 -15.12 -30.03
CA ILE A 228 -4.12 -16.36 -30.73
C ILE A 228 -2.83 -16.96 -30.17
N ILE A 229 -2.91 -18.21 -29.72
CA ILE A 229 -1.79 -18.99 -29.19
C ILE A 229 -1.32 -19.99 -30.25
N GLN A 230 -0.03 -19.99 -30.54
CA GLN A 230 0.58 -20.79 -31.62
C GLN A 230 1.87 -21.43 -31.11
N GLU A 231 2.29 -22.54 -31.71
CA GLU A 231 3.58 -23.15 -31.38
C GLU A 231 4.76 -22.30 -31.87
N ASN A 232 5.85 -22.35 -31.12
CA ASN A 232 7.11 -21.75 -31.53
C ASN A 232 7.67 -22.54 -32.72
N ILE A 233 7.84 -21.86 -33.85
CA ILE A 233 8.47 -22.46 -35.03
C ILE A 233 9.94 -22.73 -34.68
N LYS A 234 10.33 -24.00 -34.69
CA LYS A 234 11.74 -24.42 -34.56
C LYS A 234 12.53 -24.12 -35.82
#